data_AF-A0A928ASJ3-F1
#
_entry.id   AF-A0A928ASJ3-F1
#
_cell.length_a   1.000
_cell.length_b   1.000
_cell.length_c   1.000
_cell.angle_alpha   90.00
_cell.angle_beta   90.00
_cell.angle_gamma   90.00
#
_symmetry.space_group_name_H-M   'P 1'
#
loop_
_entity.id
_entity.type
_entity.pdbx_description
1 polymer ?
#
loop_
_entity_poly.entity_id
_entity_poly.type
_entity_poly.pdbx_seq_one_letter_code
_entity_poly.pdbx_strand_id
1 'polypeptide(L)'
;MKLIQKIITFLCLLVCCSCENSTYLGSDTYKAFHLINAYVDTNAPQLRSSFDIGEIFRIDIEFNSDNADLYYSKEFADVSKKNQSEEQLRKFINLANKNNDILQWEPWYETFGGSQKKQTYHTGGTFYALAKGIRQIEIVSDADFDEKHPAGVSLMDYVTLTIDTYSDLMGATSLPNDVIYDTRQTKAYKEYTAEELSVVGTWWILKLAASPSLSKNHNLTVTITFDDGEVYSDTVEVKF
;
A
#
# COMPACT_ATOMS: atom_id res chain seq x y z
N MET A 1 -37.93 -63.26 -27.22
CA MET A 1 -38.61 -62.04 -26.74
C MET A 1 -38.09 -61.48 -25.40
N LYS A 2 -36.82 -61.71 -25.02
CA LYS A 2 -36.22 -61.21 -23.75
C LYS A 2 -34.87 -60.46 -23.94
N LEU A 3 -34.44 -60.25 -25.18
CA LEU A 3 -33.15 -59.58 -25.49
C LEU A 3 -33.34 -58.11 -25.90
N ILE A 4 -34.39 -57.80 -26.67
CA ILE A 4 -34.71 -56.44 -27.13
C ILE A 4 -35.14 -55.53 -25.95
N GLN A 5 -35.81 -56.10 -24.94
CA GLN A 5 -36.25 -55.35 -23.76
C GLN A 5 -35.09 -54.99 -22.81
N LYS A 6 -33.98 -55.73 -22.83
CA LYS A 6 -32.76 -55.38 -22.06
C LYS A 6 -31.91 -54.29 -22.72
N ILE A 7 -31.95 -54.19 -24.06
CA ILE A 7 -31.23 -53.15 -24.81
C ILE A 7 -31.94 -51.79 -24.67
N ILE A 8 -33.28 -51.78 -24.60
CA ILE A 8 -34.05 -50.55 -24.39
C ILE A 8 -33.90 -50.00 -22.96
N THR A 9 -33.77 -50.86 -21.93
CA THR A 9 -33.52 -50.40 -20.56
C THR A 9 -32.10 -49.87 -20.37
N PHE A 10 -31.09 -50.39 -21.10
CA PHE A 10 -29.72 -49.87 -21.02
C PHE A 10 -29.54 -48.57 -21.81
N LEU A 11 -30.29 -48.36 -22.90
CA LEU A 11 -30.28 -47.10 -23.64
C LEU A 11 -31.02 -45.96 -22.91
N CYS A 12 -32.05 -46.24 -22.10
CA CYS A 12 -32.70 -45.23 -21.27
C CYS A 12 -31.88 -44.80 -20.04
N LEU A 13 -30.85 -45.55 -19.65
CA LEU A 13 -29.92 -45.16 -18.58
C LEU A 13 -28.76 -44.29 -19.08
N LEU A 14 -28.56 -44.17 -20.39
CA LEU A 14 -27.52 -43.34 -21.00
C LEU A 14 -28.02 -41.97 -21.53
N VAL A 15 -29.34 -41.71 -21.49
CA VAL A 15 -29.95 -40.46 -21.99
C VAL A 15 -30.47 -39.54 -20.87
N CYS A 16 -30.27 -39.90 -19.59
CA CYS A 16 -30.52 -39.00 -18.45
C CYS A 16 -29.24 -38.29 -17.93
N CYS A 17 -28.15 -38.25 -18.71
CA CYS A 17 -26.90 -37.57 -18.36
C CYS A 17 -26.50 -36.46 -19.33
N SER A 18 -27.48 -35.70 -19.83
CA SER A 18 -27.21 -34.45 -20.55
C SER A 18 -28.32 -33.43 -20.31
N CYS A 19 -28.37 -32.91 -19.07
CA CYS A 19 -28.68 -31.51 -18.88
C CYS A 19 -27.38 -30.85 -18.43
N GLU A 20 -26.65 -30.31 -19.41
CA GLU A 20 -25.82 -29.14 -19.18
C GLU A 20 -26.69 -28.07 -18.53
N ASN A 21 -26.37 -27.70 -17.30
CA ASN A 21 -25.84 -26.36 -17.06
C ASN A 21 -25.45 -26.22 -15.60
N SER A 22 -24.15 -26.01 -15.43
CA SER A 22 -23.47 -25.68 -14.19
C SER A 22 -23.96 -26.49 -12.99
N THR A 23 -23.31 -27.63 -12.76
CA THR A 23 -22.71 -27.76 -11.44
C THR A 23 -22.04 -26.42 -11.16
N TYR A 24 -22.66 -25.60 -10.30
CA TYR A 24 -21.92 -24.81 -9.33
C TYR A 24 -21.01 -25.84 -8.67
N LEU A 25 -19.87 -26.10 -9.31
CA LEU A 25 -18.69 -26.46 -8.58
C LEU A 25 -18.58 -25.31 -7.61
N GLY A 26 -18.99 -25.58 -6.37
CA GLY A 26 -18.46 -24.90 -5.21
C GLY A 26 -16.96 -25.12 -5.25
N SER A 27 -16.28 -24.42 -6.16
CA SER A 27 -15.03 -23.83 -5.82
C SER A 27 -15.44 -22.68 -4.92
N ASP A 28 -15.50 -22.98 -3.63
CA ASP A 28 -15.26 -22.00 -2.59
C ASP A 28 -13.86 -21.43 -2.86
N THR A 29 -13.74 -20.61 -3.91
CA THR A 29 -12.55 -19.82 -4.16
C THR A 29 -12.65 -18.68 -3.17
N TYR A 30 -12.23 -18.96 -1.94
CA TYR A 30 -11.54 -17.95 -1.17
C TYR A 30 -10.36 -17.53 -2.04
N LYS A 31 -10.53 -16.44 -2.79
CA LYS A 31 -9.38 -15.74 -3.34
C LYS A 31 -8.77 -15.08 -2.11
N ALA A 32 -7.57 -15.49 -1.72
CA ALA A 32 -6.81 -14.64 -0.80
C ALA A 32 -6.65 -13.30 -1.52
N PHE A 33 -7.19 -12.24 -0.95
CA PHE A 33 -6.92 -10.88 -1.39
C PHE A 33 -5.79 -10.34 -0.53
N HIS A 34 -5.07 -9.38 -1.05
CA HIS A 34 -4.04 -8.66 -0.31
C HIS A 34 -4.63 -7.33 0.14
N LEU A 35 -4.24 -6.84 1.30
CA LEU A 35 -4.55 -5.46 1.70
C LEU A 35 -3.87 -4.51 0.72
N ILE A 36 -2.59 -4.75 0.44
CA ILE A 36 -1.81 -3.94 -0.48
C ILE A 36 -2.07 -4.45 -1.90
N ASN A 37 -2.59 -3.56 -2.74
CA ASN A 37 -2.86 -3.88 -4.14
C ASN A 37 -1.57 -3.92 -4.96
N ALA A 38 -0.63 -3.02 -4.63
CA ALA A 38 0.69 -3.02 -5.23
C ALA A 38 1.74 -2.43 -4.28
N TYR A 39 2.94 -3.01 -4.34
CA TYR A 39 4.15 -2.44 -3.81
C TYR A 39 4.83 -1.59 -4.89
N VAL A 40 5.20 -0.38 -4.51
CA VAL A 40 5.90 0.60 -5.34
C VAL A 40 7.38 0.47 -5.07
N ASP A 41 8.16 0.17 -6.11
CA ASP A 41 9.60 0.18 -5.97
C ASP A 41 10.09 1.59 -5.61
N THR A 42 11.13 1.65 -4.80
CA THR A 42 11.69 2.90 -4.31
C THR A 42 12.64 3.47 -5.36
N ASN A 43 12.08 4.03 -6.45
CA ASN A 43 12.82 5.01 -7.23
C ASN A 43 13.01 6.29 -6.39
N ALA A 44 13.96 7.13 -6.77
CA ALA A 44 14.20 8.43 -6.15
C ALA A 44 12.87 9.21 -5.93
N PRO A 45 12.45 9.46 -4.67
CA PRO A 45 11.22 10.21 -4.40
C PRO A 45 11.33 11.66 -4.86
N GLN A 46 10.19 12.27 -5.15
CA GLN A 46 10.13 13.70 -5.42
C GLN A 46 9.92 14.46 -4.11
N LEU A 47 10.80 15.43 -3.83
CA LEU A 47 10.60 16.39 -2.74
C LEU A 47 9.88 17.63 -3.27
N ARG A 48 8.86 18.09 -2.53
CA ARG A 48 8.22 19.39 -2.75
C ARG A 48 8.10 20.12 -1.44
N SER A 49 8.55 21.37 -1.39
CA SER A 49 8.43 22.21 -0.21
C SER A 49 7.27 23.19 -0.35
N SER A 50 6.53 23.41 0.72
CA SER A 50 5.49 24.46 0.78
C SER A 50 5.30 24.98 2.20
N PHE A 51 4.54 26.07 2.33
CA PHE A 51 4.12 26.63 3.62
C PHE A 51 2.64 26.36 3.82
N ASP A 52 2.27 25.81 4.97
CA ASP A 52 0.88 25.67 5.40
C ASP A 52 0.32 27.00 5.94
N ILE A 53 -0.99 27.02 6.18
CA ILE A 53 -1.68 28.12 6.85
C ILE A 53 -1.04 28.32 8.24
N GLY A 54 -0.45 29.49 8.47
CA GLY A 54 0.29 29.80 9.70
C GLY A 54 1.82 29.70 9.59
N GLU A 55 2.37 29.69 8.37
CA GLU A 55 3.83 29.70 8.10
C GLU A 55 4.59 28.47 8.58
N ILE A 56 3.88 27.39 8.90
CA ILE A 56 4.50 26.10 9.22
C ILE A 56 5.06 25.53 7.92
N PHE A 57 6.38 25.37 7.88
CA PHE A 57 7.07 24.80 6.75
C PHE A 57 6.84 23.29 6.67
N ARG A 58 6.51 22.81 5.45
CA ARG A 58 6.33 21.38 5.17
C ARG A 58 7.12 20.92 3.95
N ILE A 59 7.59 19.68 4.01
CA ILE A 59 8.17 18.94 2.89
C ILE A 59 7.23 17.77 2.59
N ASP A 60 6.64 17.80 1.41
CA ASP A 60 5.90 16.69 0.83
C ASP A 60 6.91 15.74 0.14
N ILE A 61 6.87 14.46 0.48
CA ILE A 61 7.67 13.40 -0.15
C ILE A 61 6.71 12.50 -0.92
N GLU A 62 6.91 12.40 -2.23
CA GLU A 62 6.07 11.61 -3.12
C GLU A 62 6.89 10.55 -3.86
N PHE A 63 6.58 9.29 -3.61
CA PHE A 63 7.08 8.16 -4.38
C PHE A 63 6.14 7.93 -5.55
N ASN A 64 6.52 8.47 -6.71
CA ASN A 64 5.66 8.50 -7.87
C ASN A 64 5.43 7.09 -8.44
N SER A 65 4.21 6.57 -8.29
CA SER A 65 3.79 5.27 -8.79
C SER A 65 3.65 5.21 -10.33
N ASP A 66 3.55 6.34 -11.01
CA ASP A 66 3.39 6.40 -12.47
C ASP A 66 4.71 6.11 -13.22
N ASN A 67 5.86 6.34 -12.57
CA ASN A 67 7.20 6.09 -13.13
C ASN A 67 8.01 5.06 -12.35
N ALA A 68 7.43 4.47 -11.31
CA ALA A 68 8.05 3.41 -10.52
C ALA A 68 7.68 2.03 -11.04
N ASP A 69 8.57 1.06 -10.82
CA ASP A 69 8.21 -0.33 -10.98
C ASP A 69 7.13 -0.69 -9.95
N LEU A 70 6.01 -1.23 -10.45
CA LEU A 70 4.90 -1.66 -9.62
C LEU A 70 4.87 -3.19 -9.56
N TYR A 71 4.86 -3.72 -8.34
CA TYR A 71 4.68 -5.13 -8.05
C TYR A 71 3.27 -5.31 -7.50
N TYR A 72 2.37 -5.98 -8.21
CA TYR A 72 0.97 -6.13 -7.81
C TYR A 72 0.54 -7.59 -7.72
N SER A 73 -0.57 -7.83 -7.05
CA SER A 73 -1.19 -9.15 -7.03
C SER A 73 -1.74 -9.53 -8.41
N LYS A 74 -1.90 -10.82 -8.65
CA LYS A 74 -2.52 -11.32 -9.89
C LYS A 74 -3.96 -10.83 -10.01
N GLU A 75 -4.67 -10.78 -8.89
CA GLU A 75 -6.04 -10.30 -8.79
C GLU A 75 -6.11 -8.83 -9.22
N PHE A 76 -5.21 -7.99 -8.72
CA PHE A 76 -5.16 -6.58 -9.12
C PHE A 76 -4.80 -6.43 -10.61
N ALA A 77 -3.87 -7.25 -11.13
CA ALA A 77 -3.50 -7.28 -12.54
C ALA A 77 -4.73 -7.52 -13.45
N ASP A 78 -5.47 -8.58 -13.15
CA ASP A 78 -6.63 -9.02 -13.93
C ASP A 78 -7.73 -7.94 -13.97
N VAL A 79 -7.91 -7.24 -12.85
CA VAL A 79 -8.99 -6.25 -12.67
C VAL A 79 -8.63 -4.90 -13.27
N SER A 80 -7.41 -4.46 -13.03
CA SER A 80 -6.89 -3.21 -13.58
C SER A 80 -6.47 -3.34 -15.05
N LYS A 81 -6.54 -4.55 -15.62
CA LYS A 81 -6.09 -4.88 -16.99
C LYS A 81 -4.63 -4.46 -17.23
N LYS A 82 -3.80 -4.56 -16.19
CA LYS A 82 -2.36 -4.27 -16.27
C LYS A 82 -1.59 -5.54 -16.64
N ASN A 83 -0.64 -5.41 -17.56
CA ASN A 83 0.24 -6.51 -17.94
C ASN A 83 1.39 -6.62 -16.93
N GLN A 84 1.50 -7.76 -16.26
CA GLN A 84 2.55 -8.05 -15.29
C GLN A 84 3.49 -9.14 -15.80
N SER A 85 4.79 -8.97 -15.56
CA SER A 85 5.76 -10.05 -15.74
C SER A 85 5.72 -11.07 -14.58
N GLU A 86 6.13 -12.30 -14.84
CA GLU A 86 6.29 -13.32 -13.78
C GLU A 86 7.25 -12.88 -12.67
N GLU A 87 8.28 -12.10 -13.02
CA GLU A 87 9.21 -11.54 -12.04
C GLU A 87 8.55 -10.52 -11.13
N GLN A 88 7.77 -9.59 -11.67
CA GLN A 88 7.03 -8.60 -10.88
C GLN A 88 6.02 -9.29 -9.94
N LEU A 89 5.34 -10.34 -10.42
CA LEU A 89 4.43 -11.13 -9.58
C LEU A 89 5.20 -11.86 -8.46
N ARG A 90 6.36 -12.44 -8.77
CA ARG A 90 7.22 -13.09 -7.76
C ARG A 90 7.71 -12.10 -6.71
N LYS A 91 8.11 -10.89 -7.12
CA LYS A 91 8.50 -9.80 -6.21
C LYS A 91 7.33 -9.42 -5.30
N PHE A 92 6.14 -9.25 -5.86
CA PHE A 92 4.93 -8.97 -5.09
C PHE A 92 4.67 -10.07 -4.04
N ILE A 93 4.65 -11.35 -4.44
CA ILE A 93 4.40 -12.48 -3.54
C ILE A 93 5.43 -12.51 -2.40
N ASN A 94 6.70 -12.25 -2.70
CA ASN A 94 7.76 -12.21 -1.67
C ASN A 94 7.54 -11.07 -0.68
N LEU A 95 7.15 -9.89 -1.14
CA LEU A 95 6.85 -8.73 -0.29
C LEU A 95 5.60 -8.97 0.56
N ALA A 96 4.53 -9.49 -0.06
CA ALA A 96 3.29 -9.82 0.65
C ALA A 96 3.55 -10.86 1.75
N ASN A 97 4.33 -11.91 1.46
CA ASN A 97 4.71 -12.90 2.46
C ASN A 97 5.61 -12.31 3.56
N LYS A 98 6.61 -11.48 3.21
CA LYS A 98 7.47 -10.77 4.19
C LYS A 98 6.63 -9.96 5.16
N ASN A 99 5.61 -9.27 4.64
CA ASN A 99 4.78 -8.34 5.40
C ASN A 99 3.55 -9.00 6.02
N ASN A 100 3.35 -10.32 5.89
CA ASN A 100 2.11 -11.00 6.29
C ASN A 100 0.85 -10.37 5.69
N ASP A 101 0.95 -9.83 4.48
CA ASP A 101 -0.15 -9.22 3.74
C ASP A 101 -1.03 -10.32 3.13
N ILE A 102 -1.85 -10.95 3.97
CA ILE A 102 -2.79 -11.99 3.56
C ILE A 102 -4.15 -11.64 4.14
N LEU A 103 -5.08 -11.20 3.28
CA LEU A 103 -6.49 -11.07 3.63
C LEU A 103 -7.29 -12.23 3.03
N GLN A 104 -7.88 -13.08 3.86
CA GLN A 104 -8.93 -13.96 3.37
C GLN A 104 -10.20 -13.13 3.21
N TRP A 105 -10.55 -12.74 1.99
CA TRP A 105 -11.84 -12.11 1.72
C TRP A 105 -12.84 -13.18 1.24
N GLU A 106 -13.98 -13.24 1.91
CA GLU A 106 -15.12 -14.00 1.41
C GLU A 106 -15.77 -13.25 0.24
N PRO A 107 -16.38 -13.95 -0.73
CA PRO A 107 -17.15 -13.29 -1.77
C PRO A 107 -18.29 -12.47 -1.15
N TRP A 108 -18.28 -11.14 -1.37
CA TRP A 108 -19.41 -10.28 -1.01
C TRP A 108 -20.50 -10.40 -2.09
N TYR A 109 -21.74 -10.66 -1.66
CA TYR A 109 -22.91 -10.67 -2.54
C TYR A 109 -23.86 -9.56 -2.10
N GLU A 110 -24.07 -8.55 -2.95
CA GLU A 110 -25.17 -7.62 -2.75
C GLU A 110 -26.44 -8.14 -3.39
N THR A 111 -27.53 -8.09 -2.63
CA THR A 111 -28.86 -8.43 -3.14
C THR A 111 -29.52 -7.15 -3.63
N PHE A 112 -29.49 -6.92 -4.94
CA PHE A 112 -30.27 -5.84 -5.56
C PHE A 112 -31.50 -6.45 -6.24
N GLY A 113 -32.69 -6.08 -5.77
CA GLY A 113 -33.96 -6.46 -6.40
C GLY A 113 -34.24 -7.98 -6.45
N GLY A 114 -33.76 -8.76 -5.48
CA GLY A 114 -33.98 -10.21 -5.42
C GLY A 114 -33.03 -11.06 -6.28
N SER A 115 -32.07 -10.43 -6.96
CA SER A 115 -30.96 -11.13 -7.63
C SER A 115 -29.66 -10.88 -6.88
N GLN A 116 -28.96 -11.96 -6.50
CA GLN A 116 -27.59 -11.86 -6.01
C GLN A 116 -26.70 -11.49 -7.19
N LYS A 117 -26.17 -10.27 -7.19
CA LYS A 117 -25.06 -9.92 -8.08
C LYS A 117 -23.78 -10.07 -7.26
N LYS A 118 -22.90 -10.96 -7.72
CA LYS A 118 -21.53 -11.05 -7.23
C LYS A 118 -20.83 -9.72 -7.57
N GLN A 119 -20.81 -8.78 -6.64
CA GLN A 119 -19.92 -7.64 -6.74
C GLN A 119 -18.54 -8.13 -6.32
N THR A 120 -17.58 -8.01 -7.22
CA THR A 120 -16.23 -8.52 -6.97
C THR A 120 -15.32 -7.50 -6.28
N TYR A 121 -15.81 -6.30 -5.93
CA TYR A 121 -14.93 -5.25 -5.40
C TYR A 121 -15.65 -4.32 -4.42
N HIS A 122 -15.19 -4.30 -3.17
CA HIS A 122 -15.15 -3.04 -2.42
C HIS A 122 -13.88 -2.30 -2.88
N THR A 123 -13.94 -1.55 -3.98
CA THR A 123 -12.90 -0.56 -4.29
C THR A 123 -13.12 0.66 -3.40
N GLY A 124 -12.85 0.54 -2.10
CA GLY A 124 -12.81 1.69 -1.18
C GLY A 124 -11.51 2.49 -1.30
N GLY A 125 -10.43 1.87 -1.77
CA GLY A 125 -9.15 2.52 -2.01
C GLY A 125 -8.17 1.57 -2.69
N THR A 126 -7.31 2.11 -3.55
CA THR A 126 -6.14 1.36 -4.04
C THR A 126 -5.01 1.59 -3.05
N PHE A 127 -4.79 0.64 -2.14
CA PHE A 127 -3.68 0.69 -1.20
C PHE A 127 -2.37 0.39 -1.92
N TYR A 128 -1.48 1.37 -1.95
CA TYR A 128 -0.12 1.28 -2.44
C TYR A 128 0.83 1.42 -1.27
N ALA A 129 1.77 0.49 -1.12
CA ALA A 129 2.84 0.60 -0.12
C ALA A 129 4.21 0.65 -0.81
N LEU A 130 5.21 1.21 -0.15
CA LEU A 130 6.58 1.05 -0.63
C LEU A 130 7.03 -0.40 -0.52
N ALA A 131 7.82 -0.85 -1.49
CA ALA A 131 8.48 -2.16 -1.45
C ALA A 131 9.50 -2.27 -0.30
N LYS A 132 9.90 -1.14 0.29
CA LYS A 132 10.89 -1.05 1.35
C LYS A 132 10.32 -0.28 2.54
N GLY A 133 10.64 -0.75 3.74
CA GLY A 133 10.35 -0.02 4.97
C GLY A 133 11.31 1.14 5.17
N ILE A 134 10.92 2.10 5.99
CA ILE A 134 11.79 3.21 6.39
C ILE A 134 12.59 2.80 7.62
N ARG A 135 13.91 2.90 7.55
CA ARG A 135 14.79 2.74 8.72
C ARG A 135 15.01 4.07 9.43
N GLN A 136 15.25 5.13 8.68
CA GLN A 136 15.54 6.45 9.22
C GLN A 136 15.15 7.55 8.23
N ILE A 137 14.68 8.68 8.75
CA ILE A 137 14.59 9.96 8.05
C ILE A 137 15.46 10.95 8.83
N GLU A 138 16.22 11.74 8.11
CA GLU A 138 17.08 12.78 8.66
C GLU A 138 16.84 14.09 7.90
N ILE A 139 16.74 15.20 8.62
CA ILE A 139 16.67 16.54 8.04
C ILE A 139 17.71 17.41 8.70
N VAL A 140 18.58 18.00 7.89
CA VAL A 140 19.59 18.96 8.34
C VAL A 140 19.51 20.24 7.51
N SER A 141 19.86 21.36 8.11
CA SER A 141 20.04 22.61 7.39
C SER A 141 21.53 22.89 7.13
N ASP A 142 21.85 23.50 6.01
CA ASP A 142 23.19 24.04 5.71
C ASP A 142 23.55 25.31 6.50
N ALA A 143 22.62 25.84 7.30
CA ALA A 143 22.80 27.05 8.06
C ALA A 143 22.17 26.90 9.46
N ASP A 144 22.69 27.61 10.47
CA ASP A 144 22.14 27.57 11.83
C ASP A 144 20.64 27.87 11.82
N PHE A 145 19.84 26.90 12.25
CA PHE A 145 18.38 27.01 12.33
C PHE A 145 17.99 27.76 13.61
N ASP A 146 18.63 27.42 14.73
CA ASP A 146 18.55 28.13 16.00
C ASP A 146 19.80 27.84 16.85
N GLU A 147 19.81 28.26 18.12
CA GLU A 147 20.94 28.06 19.05
C GLU A 147 21.25 26.57 19.35
N LYS A 148 20.24 25.69 19.29
CA LYS A 148 20.36 24.24 19.53
C LYS A 148 20.66 23.46 18.26
N HIS A 149 20.36 24.05 17.10
CA HIS A 149 20.51 23.46 15.78
C HIS A 149 21.45 24.28 14.88
N PRO A 150 22.77 24.29 15.16
CA PRO A 150 23.77 24.77 14.21
C PRO A 150 23.69 24.06 12.86
N ALA A 151 24.32 24.65 11.83
CA ALA A 151 24.42 24.05 10.50
C ALA A 151 24.88 22.58 10.57
N GLY A 152 24.17 21.70 9.87
CA GLY A 152 24.42 20.25 9.83
C GLY A 152 23.89 19.46 11.02
N VAL A 153 23.30 20.11 12.03
CA VAL A 153 22.65 19.42 13.16
C VAL A 153 21.23 19.00 12.77
N SER A 154 20.85 17.81 13.22
CA SER A 154 19.54 17.20 13.01
C SER A 154 18.41 18.11 13.48
N LEU A 155 17.36 18.23 12.68
CA LEU A 155 16.10 18.92 13.02
C LEU A 155 14.98 17.95 13.40
N MET A 156 15.29 16.66 13.56
CA MET A 156 14.28 15.61 13.73
C MET A 156 13.49 15.72 15.05
N ASP A 157 13.96 16.49 16.02
CA ASP A 157 13.22 16.81 17.24
C ASP A 157 12.04 17.78 17.00
N TYR A 158 12.07 18.55 15.91
CA TYR A 158 10.97 19.41 15.45
C TYR A 158 10.07 18.78 14.41
N VAL A 159 10.41 17.59 13.91
CA VAL A 159 9.66 16.97 12.82
C VAL A 159 8.43 16.23 13.34
N THR A 160 7.28 16.62 12.80
CA THR A 160 6.06 15.80 12.78
C THR A 160 5.96 15.11 11.43
N LEU A 161 5.77 13.79 11.43
CA LEU A 161 5.58 12.99 10.22
C LEU A 161 4.10 12.62 10.09
N THR A 162 3.51 12.92 8.95
CA THR A 162 2.23 12.36 8.50
C THR A 162 2.49 11.32 7.43
N ILE A 163 2.02 10.11 7.64
CA ILE A 163 2.24 8.98 6.73
C ILE A 163 1.07 8.01 6.81
N ASP A 164 0.75 7.35 5.69
CA ASP A 164 -0.13 6.20 5.71
C ASP A 164 0.71 4.97 6.12
N THR A 165 0.34 4.28 7.19
CA THR A 165 0.96 3.02 7.61
C THR A 165 -0.06 1.91 7.67
N TYR A 166 0.35 0.72 7.24
CA TYR A 166 -0.49 -0.47 7.16
C TYR A 166 -0.06 -1.54 8.17
N SER A 167 0.92 -1.26 9.03
CA SER A 167 1.51 -2.23 9.97
C SER A 167 0.46 -2.95 10.82
N ASP A 168 -0.50 -2.21 11.37
CA ASP A 168 -1.50 -2.74 12.30
C ASP A 168 -2.51 -3.68 11.62
N LEU A 169 -2.52 -3.69 10.28
CA LEU A 169 -3.38 -4.51 9.45
C LEU A 169 -2.67 -5.75 8.89
N MET A 170 -1.35 -5.79 9.02
CA MET A 170 -0.54 -6.92 8.56
C MET A 170 -0.84 -8.16 9.41
N GLY A 171 -1.14 -9.29 8.76
CA GLY A 171 -1.51 -10.54 9.41
C GLY A 171 -2.94 -10.61 9.95
N ALA A 172 -3.76 -9.59 9.72
CA ALA A 172 -5.17 -9.60 10.13
C ALA A 172 -5.97 -10.62 9.33
N THR A 173 -6.64 -11.56 10.02
CA THR A 173 -7.50 -12.57 9.37
C THR A 173 -8.88 -12.03 9.01
N SER A 174 -9.24 -10.85 9.52
CA SER A 174 -10.48 -10.14 9.22
C SER A 174 -10.25 -8.65 9.43
N LEU A 175 -10.65 -7.81 8.47
CA LEU A 175 -10.69 -6.37 8.68
C LEU A 175 -11.90 -6.03 9.55
N PRO A 176 -11.74 -5.24 10.62
CA PRO A 176 -12.91 -4.72 11.34
C PRO A 176 -13.74 -3.87 10.38
N ASN A 177 -15.08 -3.95 10.48
CA ASN A 177 -16.01 -3.28 9.57
C ASN A 177 -15.79 -1.75 9.47
N ASP A 178 -15.09 -1.14 10.43
CA ASP A 178 -14.84 0.30 10.55
C ASP A 178 -13.41 0.74 10.14
N VAL A 179 -12.52 -0.19 9.78
CA VAL A 179 -11.07 0.09 9.64
C VAL A 179 -10.65 0.58 8.25
N ILE A 180 -11.59 0.73 7.32
CA ILE A 180 -11.26 0.97 5.90
C ILE A 180 -10.57 2.34 5.64
N TYR A 181 -10.45 3.27 6.62
CA TYR A 181 -10.05 4.65 6.31
C TYR A 181 -9.02 5.35 7.20
N ASP A 182 -8.52 4.77 8.30
CA ASP A 182 -7.60 5.49 9.21
C ASP A 182 -6.19 4.88 9.31
N THR A 183 -5.59 4.62 8.15
CA THR A 183 -4.16 4.24 8.07
C THR A 183 -3.25 5.46 8.21
N ARG A 184 -3.81 6.67 8.17
CA ARG A 184 -3.05 7.92 8.20
C ARG A 184 -2.70 8.31 9.63
N GLN A 185 -1.44 8.17 9.98
CA GLN A 185 -0.95 8.61 11.27
C GLN A 185 -0.28 9.98 11.16
N THR A 186 -0.38 10.79 12.22
CA THR A 186 0.36 12.06 12.37
C THR A 186 0.85 12.18 13.80
N LYS A 187 2.17 12.16 13.99
CA LYS A 187 2.81 12.27 15.31
C LYS A 187 4.26 12.73 15.17
N ALA A 188 4.91 13.05 16.29
CA ALA A 188 6.32 13.42 16.27
C ALA A 188 7.15 12.25 15.70
N TYR A 189 8.16 12.53 14.86
CA TYR A 189 8.90 11.46 14.18
C TYR A 189 9.47 10.42 15.15
N LYS A 190 10.02 10.87 16.28
CA LYS A 190 10.56 10.02 17.36
C LYS A 190 9.56 9.05 18.00
N GLU A 191 8.26 9.24 17.78
CA GLU A 191 7.19 8.40 18.33
C GLU A 191 6.77 7.28 17.37
N TYR A 192 7.30 7.26 16.14
CA TYR A 192 7.14 6.13 15.23
C TYR A 192 8.07 4.98 15.64
N THR A 193 7.50 3.79 15.66
CA THR A 193 8.23 2.54 15.84
C THR A 193 8.75 2.02 14.50
N ALA A 194 9.75 1.14 14.54
CA ALA A 194 10.24 0.47 13.34
C ALA A 194 9.15 -0.37 12.64
N GLU A 195 8.20 -0.90 13.41
CA GLU A 195 7.07 -1.67 12.89
C GLU A 195 6.10 -0.79 12.11
N GLU A 196 5.72 0.38 12.65
CA GLU A 196 4.86 1.35 11.95
C GLU A 196 5.50 1.89 10.67
N LEU A 197 6.84 1.89 10.60
CA LEU A 197 7.58 2.33 9.43
C LEU A 197 7.91 1.20 8.43
N SER A 198 7.48 -0.04 8.72
CA SER A 198 7.83 -1.20 7.90
C SER A 198 6.99 -1.36 6.64
N VAL A 199 5.71 -0.95 6.68
CA VAL A 199 4.77 -1.03 5.55
C VAL A 199 4.02 0.29 5.44
N VAL A 200 4.57 1.21 4.64
CA VAL A 200 4.10 2.59 4.55
C VAL A 200 3.63 2.94 3.14
N GLY A 201 2.69 3.87 3.05
CA GLY A 201 2.18 4.43 1.80
C GLY A 201 3.23 5.25 1.04
N THR A 202 2.84 5.77 -0.12
CA THR A 202 3.75 6.42 -1.08
C THR A 202 3.81 7.94 -0.95
N TRP A 203 3.05 8.55 -0.04
CA TRP A 203 2.98 10.00 0.13
C TRP A 203 3.10 10.39 1.60
N TRP A 204 4.11 11.20 1.91
CA TRP A 204 4.45 11.58 3.28
C TRP A 204 4.53 13.10 3.41
N ILE A 205 4.26 13.61 4.61
CA ILE A 205 4.44 15.02 4.94
C ILE A 205 5.34 15.13 6.16
N LEU A 206 6.44 15.86 6.01
CA LEU A 206 7.31 16.28 7.10
C LEU A 206 6.98 17.73 7.43
N LYS A 207 6.52 18.00 8.65
CA LYS A 207 6.26 19.38 9.13
C LYS A 207 7.29 19.75 10.18
N LEU A 208 7.90 20.91 10.03
CA LEU A 208 8.78 21.48 11.04
C LEU A 208 7.95 22.33 12.00
N ALA A 209 7.92 21.96 13.27
CA ALA A 209 7.15 22.66 14.31
C ALA A 209 7.73 24.03 14.73
N ALA A 210 8.86 24.42 14.14
CA ALA A 210 9.56 25.67 14.40
C ALA A 210 10.01 26.32 13.09
N SER A 211 10.20 27.63 13.11
CA SER A 211 10.84 28.41 12.06
C SER A 211 12.26 28.78 12.49
N PRO A 212 13.21 28.99 11.55
CA PRO A 212 14.54 29.43 11.90
C PRO A 212 14.53 30.76 12.65
N SER A 213 15.50 30.94 13.55
CA SER A 213 15.67 32.19 14.32
C SER A 213 16.20 33.34 13.47
N LEU A 214 16.79 33.05 12.31
CA LEU A 214 17.38 34.02 11.39
C LEU A 214 16.62 33.99 10.05
N SER A 215 16.20 35.16 9.57
CA SER A 215 15.63 35.33 8.22
C SER A 215 16.71 35.24 7.15
N LYS A 216 17.20 34.03 6.90
CA LYS A 216 18.14 33.68 5.82
C LYS A 216 17.56 32.53 5.00
N ASN A 217 18.10 32.31 3.79
CA ASN A 217 17.75 31.12 3.03
C ASN A 217 18.41 29.91 3.70
N HIS A 218 17.69 28.80 3.72
CA HIS A 218 18.17 27.51 4.20
C HIS A 218 18.05 26.49 3.08
N ASN A 219 19.09 25.68 2.87
CA ASN A 219 18.97 24.44 2.13
C ASN A 219 18.74 23.31 3.14
N LEU A 220 17.54 22.75 3.11
CA LEU A 220 17.19 21.61 3.96
C LEU A 220 17.44 20.33 3.17
N THR A 221 18.39 19.53 3.64
CA THR A 221 18.69 18.23 3.05
C THR A 221 17.92 17.16 3.79
N VAL A 222 17.08 16.41 3.06
CA VAL A 222 16.34 15.27 3.57
C VAL A 222 17.06 14.01 3.14
N THR A 223 17.40 13.15 4.09
CA THR A 223 18.00 11.84 3.83
C THR A 223 17.08 10.75 4.35
N ILE A 224 16.71 9.82 3.48
CA ILE A 224 15.86 8.66 3.80
C ILE A 224 16.73 7.42 3.68
N THR A 225 16.76 6.62 4.73
CA THR A 225 17.43 5.33 4.73
C THR A 225 16.40 4.23 4.84
N PHE A 226 16.43 3.29 3.91
CA PHE A 226 15.50 2.16 3.86
C PHE A 226 16.00 0.96 4.67
N ASP A 227 15.12 -0.01 4.89
CA ASP A 227 15.41 -1.22 5.67
C ASP A 227 16.47 -2.14 5.04
N ASP A 228 16.62 -2.11 3.72
CA ASP A 228 17.69 -2.79 2.99
C ASP A 228 19.04 -2.04 2.98
N GLY A 229 19.07 -0.84 3.56
CA GLY A 229 20.25 0.02 3.65
C GLY A 229 20.45 0.96 2.45
N GLU A 230 19.56 0.96 1.45
CA GLU A 230 19.57 1.98 0.41
C GLU A 230 19.31 3.36 1.02
N VAL A 231 19.97 4.38 0.47
CA VAL A 231 19.90 5.76 0.95
C VAL A 231 19.50 6.68 -0.20
N TYR A 232 18.46 7.47 0.04
CA TYR A 232 18.10 8.61 -0.79
C TYR A 232 18.46 9.90 -0.06
N SER A 233 18.96 10.91 -0.79
CA SER A 233 19.24 12.23 -0.24
C SER A 233 18.96 13.29 -1.29
N ASP A 234 18.23 14.33 -0.91
CA ASP A 234 17.90 15.45 -1.78
C ASP A 234 17.62 16.71 -0.95
N THR A 235 17.68 17.87 -1.60
CA THR A 235 17.73 19.17 -0.93
C THR A 235 16.65 20.10 -1.46
N VAL A 236 15.96 20.78 -0.56
CA VAL A 236 15.01 21.85 -0.89
C VAL A 236 15.52 23.20 -0.38
N GLU A 237 15.51 24.23 -1.23
CA GLU A 237 15.77 25.61 -0.81
C GLU A 237 14.51 26.19 -0.17
N VAL A 238 14.67 26.78 1.01
CA VAL A 238 13.59 27.38 1.79
C VAL A 238 13.96 28.82 2.12
N LYS A 239 12.99 29.71 1.92
CA LYS A 239 13.07 31.13 2.28
C LYS A 239 12.05 31.36 3.37
N PHE A 240 12.54 31.55 4.59
CA PHE A 240 11.74 31.85 5.77
C PHE A 240 11.61 33.36 5.97
#